data_AF-A0A0A9WUS4-F1
#
_entry.id   AF-A0A0A9WUS4-F1
#
_cell.length_a   1.000
_cell.length_b   1.000
_cell.length_c   1.000
_cell.angle_alpha   90.00
_cell.angle_beta   90.00
_cell.angle_gamma   90.00
#
_symmetry.space_group_name_H-M   'P 1'
#
loop_
_entity.id
_entity.type
_entity.pdbx_description
1 polymer ?
#
loop_
_entity_poly.entity_id
_entity_poly.type
_entity_poly.pdbx_seq_one_letter_code
_entity_poly.pdbx_strand_id
1 'polypeptide(L)'
;RFLGYFFVYVLALFLRTSLAGWHTLFYIVGNLGLLWCVAWFTFGFQDPKGCFYLSTKEKTFIFSNIRYLSSEQPKGHRVPWRAILTCLPLYGMLATQATFHWLYEMTTETSLTLDFLYSHNGNEIKYVMDVQYIVPTGIPFVQFIAAFIVDTLVGKKVFPVEHIRKTCNSIGCWGGAMSLLWLCYNPGGVLEVCCYVMFQFISVFTCLGSSLAYYDFTRDYSGLIHGINDFISFIPLAFFIPLMSPVFPNNDSTFSEIS
;
A
#
# COMPACT_ATOMS: atom_id res chain seq x y z
N ARG A 1 -1.86 5.32 5.67
CA ARG A 1 -2.36 5.47 4.28
C ARG A 1 -3.88 5.25 4.24
N PHE A 2 -4.38 4.03 4.45
CA PHE A 2 -5.80 3.69 4.25
C PHE A 2 -6.84 4.37 5.16
N LEU A 3 -6.57 4.57 6.45
CA LEU A 3 -7.51 5.27 7.35
C LEU A 3 -7.74 6.73 6.94
N GLY A 4 -6.69 7.36 6.40
CA GLY A 4 -6.75 8.71 5.84
C GLY A 4 -7.62 8.76 4.58
N TYR A 5 -7.49 7.77 3.67
CA TYR A 5 -8.36 7.66 2.51
C TYR A 5 -9.83 7.54 2.90
N PHE A 6 -10.17 6.69 3.87
CA PHE A 6 -11.55 6.58 4.37
C PHE A 6 -12.06 7.93 4.88
N PHE A 7 -11.29 8.62 5.72
CA PHE A 7 -11.68 9.91 6.28
C PHE A 7 -11.88 10.97 5.19
N VAL A 8 -10.93 11.07 4.24
CA VAL A 8 -11.01 12.01 3.11
C VAL A 8 -12.21 11.69 2.22
N TYR A 9 -12.47 10.41 1.97
CA TYR A 9 -13.60 9.99 1.14
C TYR A 9 -14.95 10.33 1.78
N VAL A 10 -15.15 10.01 3.06
CA VAL A 10 -16.37 10.39 3.80
C VAL A 10 -16.54 11.90 3.84
N LEU A 11 -15.45 12.65 4.06
CA LEU A 11 -15.47 14.10 4.05
C LEU A 11 -15.83 14.65 2.66
N ALA A 12 -15.30 14.06 1.59
CA ALA A 12 -15.63 14.44 0.21
C ALA A 12 -17.11 14.19 -0.12
N LEU A 13 -17.67 13.05 0.30
CA LEU A 13 -19.09 12.75 0.14
C LEU A 13 -19.99 13.74 0.90
N PHE A 14 -19.60 14.10 2.12
CA PHE A 14 -20.33 15.08 2.93
C PHE A 14 -20.24 16.50 2.34
N LEU A 15 -19.06 16.90 1.86
CA LEU A 15 -18.87 18.22 1.27
C LEU A 15 -19.53 18.36 -0.10
N ARG A 16 -19.69 17.27 -0.85
CA ARG A 16 -20.43 17.24 -2.12
C ARG A 16 -21.87 17.73 -1.97
N THR A 17 -22.52 17.46 -0.85
CA THR A 17 -23.89 17.91 -0.56
C THR A 17 -23.96 19.28 0.12
N SER A 18 -22.81 19.84 0.48
CA SER A 18 -22.69 21.13 1.17
C SER A 18 -22.51 22.30 0.19
N LEU A 19 -22.96 23.48 0.58
CA LEU A 19 -22.77 24.73 -0.18
C LEU A 19 -21.30 25.18 -0.27
N ALA A 20 -20.40 24.58 0.52
CA ALA A 20 -19.00 24.97 0.62
C ALA A 20 -18.14 24.55 -0.58
N GLY A 21 -18.67 23.74 -1.51
CA GLY A 21 -17.98 23.30 -2.72
C GLY A 21 -16.77 22.39 -2.46
N TRP A 22 -16.24 21.80 -3.53
CA TRP A 22 -15.17 20.81 -3.47
C TRP A 22 -13.81 21.37 -3.01
N HIS A 23 -13.53 22.65 -3.28
CA HIS A 23 -12.29 23.33 -2.89
C HIS A 23 -12.05 23.32 -1.37
N THR A 24 -13.13 23.31 -0.57
CA THR A 24 -13.08 23.28 0.90
C THR A 24 -12.34 22.04 1.43
N LEU A 25 -12.38 20.92 0.69
CA LEU A 25 -11.65 19.70 1.03
C LEU A 25 -10.13 19.95 1.14
N PHE A 26 -9.56 20.70 0.19
CA PHE A 26 -8.12 21.01 0.15
C PHE A 26 -7.70 21.86 1.34
N TYR A 27 -8.53 22.83 1.73
CA TYR A 27 -8.26 23.65 2.90
C TYR A 27 -8.30 22.82 4.19
N ILE A 28 -9.30 21.94 4.36
CA ILE A 28 -9.40 21.11 5.57
C ILE A 28 -8.21 20.15 5.67
N VAL A 29 -7.95 19.36 4.62
CA VAL A 29 -6.87 18.36 4.61
C VAL A 29 -5.50 19.02 4.70
N GLY A 30 -5.31 20.17 4.04
CA GLY A 30 -4.06 20.95 4.12
C GLY A 30 -3.79 21.47 5.52
N ASN A 31 -4.79 22.07 6.19
CA ASN A 31 -4.64 22.54 7.57
C ASN A 31 -4.42 21.37 8.56
N LEU A 32 -5.09 20.24 8.36
CA LEU A 32 -4.87 19.04 9.16
C LEU A 32 -3.43 18.52 8.99
N GLY A 33 -2.90 18.56 7.77
CA GLY A 33 -1.50 18.24 7.48
C GLY A 33 -0.52 19.18 8.20
N LEU A 34 -0.78 20.49 8.19
CA LEU A 34 0.04 21.47 8.92
C LEU A 34 0.01 21.23 10.43
N LEU A 35 -1.17 20.98 11.00
CA LEU A 35 -1.31 20.63 12.42
C LEU A 35 -0.53 19.36 12.76
N TRP A 36 -0.58 18.35 11.87
CA TRP A 36 0.22 17.13 12.03
C TRP A 36 1.73 17.40 11.98
N CYS A 37 2.19 18.27 11.07
CA CYS A 37 3.60 18.68 11.02
C CYS A 37 4.03 19.36 12.33
N VAL A 38 3.22 20.29 12.86
CA VAL A 38 3.49 20.95 14.15
C VAL A 38 3.59 19.92 15.27
N ALA A 39 2.63 19.00 15.36
CA ALA A 39 2.67 17.91 16.33
C ALA A 39 3.94 17.05 16.18
N TRP A 40 4.38 16.81 14.95
CA TRP A 40 5.58 16.01 14.71
C TRP A 40 6.88 16.72 15.05
N PHE A 41 6.95 18.05 14.88
CA PHE A 41 8.07 18.83 15.38
C PHE A 41 8.11 18.93 16.92
N THR A 42 6.95 18.87 17.60
CA THR A 42 6.91 18.95 19.07
C THR A 42 7.11 17.60 19.76
N PHE A 43 6.59 16.51 19.17
CA PHE A 43 6.59 15.19 19.80
C PHE A 43 7.53 14.18 19.14
N GLY A 44 8.05 14.45 17.94
CA GLY A 44 8.93 13.54 17.21
C GLY A 44 10.36 13.60 17.75
N PHE A 45 10.88 12.46 18.22
CA PHE A 45 12.28 12.30 18.62
C PHE A 45 12.99 11.31 17.70
N GLN A 46 14.23 11.63 17.30
CA GLN A 46 15.05 10.75 16.46
C GLN A 46 15.52 9.49 17.21
N ASP A 47 15.87 9.65 18.49
CA ASP A 47 16.37 8.56 19.32
C ASP A 47 15.48 8.32 20.54
N PRO A 48 15.25 7.06 20.94
CA PRO A 48 14.55 6.73 22.18
C PRO A 48 15.29 7.26 23.43
N LYS A 49 16.58 7.61 23.30
CA LYS A 49 17.37 8.30 24.35
C LYS A 49 16.83 9.71 24.62
N GLY A 50 16.54 10.46 23.56
CA GLY A 50 16.07 11.86 23.63
C GLY A 50 14.59 12.01 23.92
N CYS A 51 13.83 10.90 23.89
CA CYS A 51 12.40 10.90 24.15
C CYS A 51 12.09 11.18 25.63
N PHE A 52 11.34 12.27 25.91
CA PHE A 52 10.95 12.65 27.28
C PHE A 52 9.75 11.87 27.83
N TYR A 53 8.88 11.34 26.96
CA TYR A 53 7.66 10.62 27.36
C TYR A 53 7.90 9.12 27.63
N LEU A 54 9.08 8.59 27.28
CA LEU A 54 9.40 7.17 27.50
C LEU A 54 9.73 6.90 28.97
N SER A 55 9.05 5.92 29.56
CA SER A 55 9.31 5.46 30.93
C SER A 55 10.69 4.83 31.06
N THR A 56 11.33 4.96 32.23
CA THR A 56 12.64 4.33 32.50
C THR A 56 12.59 2.82 32.28
N LYS A 57 11.48 2.14 32.64
CA LYS A 57 11.31 0.69 32.42
C LYS A 57 11.32 0.34 30.93
N GLU A 58 10.62 1.13 30.13
CA GLU A 58 10.52 0.94 28.68
C GLU A 58 11.85 1.25 28.00
N LYS A 59 12.53 2.34 28.40
CA LYS A 59 13.90 2.65 27.95
C LYS A 59 14.82 1.46 28.19
N THR A 60 14.87 0.94 29.41
CA THR A 60 15.72 -0.21 29.75
C THR A 60 15.38 -1.44 28.91
N PHE A 61 14.10 -1.73 28.71
CA PHE A 61 13.66 -2.85 27.86
C PHE A 61 14.10 -2.69 26.41
N ILE A 62 13.97 -1.49 25.84
CA ILE A 62 14.39 -1.21 24.46
C ILE A 62 15.92 -1.35 24.34
N PHE A 63 16.69 -0.73 25.23
CA PHE A 63 18.15 -0.79 25.20
C PHE A 63 18.70 -2.20 25.48
N SER A 64 18.00 -3.04 26.25
CA SER A 64 18.41 -4.42 26.50
C SER A 64 18.13 -5.36 25.32
N ASN A 65 17.07 -5.11 24.55
CA ASN A 65 16.65 -5.99 23.45
C ASN A 65 17.23 -5.58 22.08
N ILE A 66 17.68 -4.33 21.95
CA ILE A 66 18.18 -3.78 20.68
C ILE A 66 19.68 -3.53 20.78
N ARG A 67 20.48 -4.54 20.40
CA ARG A 67 21.96 -4.53 20.49
C ARG A 67 22.63 -3.31 19.84
N TYR A 68 22.05 -2.71 18.81
CA TYR A 68 22.63 -1.54 18.13
C TYR A 68 22.34 -0.20 18.82
N LEU A 69 21.34 -0.13 19.72
CA LEU A 69 21.07 1.05 20.54
C LEU A 69 21.95 1.08 21.81
N SER A 70 22.42 -0.09 22.23
CA SER A 70 23.32 -0.30 23.38
C SER A 70 24.78 0.02 23.05
N SER A 71 25.20 -0.15 21.79
CA SER A 71 26.51 0.26 21.28
C SER A 71 26.40 1.67 20.70
N GLU A 72 27.29 2.60 21.05
CA GLU A 72 27.47 3.80 20.24
C GLU A 72 27.88 3.36 18.84
N GLN A 73 26.96 3.38 17.88
CA GLN A 73 27.34 3.14 16.50
C GLN A 73 28.22 4.31 16.05
N PRO A 74 29.39 4.04 15.44
CA PRO A 74 30.20 5.09 14.89
C PRO A 74 29.40 5.79 13.78
N LYS A 75 29.23 7.10 13.92
CA LYS A 75 28.65 7.97 12.87
C LYS A 75 29.48 7.77 11.59
N GLY A 76 28.96 7.01 10.62
CA GLY A 76 29.62 6.80 9.33
C GLY A 76 29.77 5.35 8.85
N HIS A 77 28.79 4.47 9.09
CA HIS A 77 28.78 3.19 8.38
C HIS A 77 28.55 3.43 6.88
N ARG A 78 29.53 3.05 6.04
CA ARG A 78 29.37 3.12 4.58
C ARG A 78 28.38 2.06 4.14
N VAL A 79 27.41 2.45 3.32
CA VAL A 79 26.44 1.53 2.74
C VAL A 79 27.19 0.44 1.95
N PRO A 80 26.96 -0.85 2.23
CA PRO A 80 27.67 -1.96 1.59
C PRO A 80 27.07 -2.25 0.21
N TRP A 81 27.22 -1.31 -0.74
CA TRP A 81 26.64 -1.39 -2.09
C TRP A 81 26.95 -2.70 -2.80
N ARG A 82 28.21 -3.17 -2.71
CA ARG A 82 28.59 -4.44 -3.34
C ARG A 82 27.76 -5.61 -2.79
N ALA A 83 27.59 -5.70 -1.48
CA ALA A 83 26.84 -6.79 -0.86
C ALA A 83 25.35 -6.74 -1.25
N ILE A 84 24.76 -5.54 -1.28
CA ILE A 84 23.37 -5.32 -1.73
C ILE A 84 23.22 -5.75 -3.19
N LEU A 85 24.10 -5.27 -4.08
CA LEU A 85 24.05 -5.55 -5.51
C LEU A 85 24.43 -6.98 -5.88
N THR A 86 25.11 -7.74 -5.02
CA THR A 86 25.43 -9.16 -5.27
C THR A 86 24.41 -10.14 -4.67
N CYS A 87 23.41 -9.65 -3.93
CA CYS A 87 22.47 -10.50 -3.21
C CYS A 87 21.39 -11.06 -4.16
N LEU A 88 21.51 -12.32 -4.56
CA LEU A 88 20.54 -12.96 -5.46
C LEU A 88 19.08 -12.99 -4.93
N PRO A 89 18.83 -13.33 -3.65
CA PRO A 89 17.47 -13.32 -3.10
C PRO A 89 16.80 -11.94 -3.14
N LEU A 90 17.60 -10.87 -3.06
CA LEU A 90 17.10 -9.51 -3.13
C LEU A 90 16.46 -9.22 -4.49
N TYR A 91 17.09 -9.64 -5.59
CA TYR A 91 16.55 -9.43 -6.93
C TYR A 91 15.20 -10.13 -7.14
N GLY A 92 15.05 -11.37 -6.67
CA GLY A 92 13.78 -12.10 -6.76
C GLY A 92 12.67 -11.40 -5.98
N MET A 93 13.00 -10.87 -4.80
CA MET A 93 12.09 -10.08 -3.99
C MET A 93 11.70 -8.77 -4.68
N LEU A 94 12.68 -8.02 -5.21
CA LEU A 94 12.46 -6.76 -5.93
C LEU A 94 11.55 -6.97 -7.14
N ALA A 95 11.82 -8.00 -7.95
CA ALA A 95 11.01 -8.31 -9.12
C ALA A 95 9.56 -8.67 -8.75
N THR A 96 9.38 -9.48 -7.69
CA THR A 96 8.05 -9.87 -7.21
C THR A 96 7.26 -8.67 -6.72
N GLN A 97 7.89 -7.82 -5.89
CA GLN A 97 7.23 -6.64 -5.34
C GLN A 97 6.94 -5.59 -6.42
N ALA A 98 7.88 -5.36 -7.35
CA ALA A 98 7.66 -4.45 -8.46
C ALA A 98 6.50 -4.89 -9.35
N THR A 99 6.41 -6.19 -9.67
CA THR A 99 5.30 -6.73 -10.47
C THR A 99 3.97 -6.60 -9.74
N PHE A 100 3.94 -6.92 -8.44
CA PHE A 100 2.73 -6.78 -7.64
C PHE A 100 2.28 -5.33 -7.52
N HIS A 101 3.20 -4.41 -7.21
CA HIS A 101 2.89 -3.01 -7.07
C HIS A 101 2.39 -2.41 -8.38
N TRP A 102 3.01 -2.79 -9.50
CA TRP A 102 2.56 -2.43 -10.83
C TRP A 102 1.13 -2.91 -11.10
N LEU A 103 0.84 -4.18 -10.84
CA LEU A 103 -0.49 -4.76 -11.03
C LEU A 103 -1.53 -4.05 -10.14
N TYR A 104 -1.20 -3.82 -8.87
CA TYR A 104 -2.07 -3.16 -7.91
C TYR A 104 -2.44 -1.76 -8.37
N GLU A 105 -1.44 -0.90 -8.61
CA GLU A 105 -1.63 0.49 -9.02
C GLU A 105 -2.35 0.59 -10.39
N MET A 106 -2.03 -0.30 -11.35
CA MET A 106 -2.77 -0.36 -12.62
C MET A 106 -4.27 -0.66 -12.45
N THR A 107 -4.62 -1.44 -11.43
CA THR A 107 -5.99 -1.88 -11.17
C THR A 107 -6.73 -0.91 -10.24
N THR A 108 -6.03 -0.21 -9.34
CA THR A 108 -6.65 0.69 -8.35
C THR A 108 -6.63 2.16 -8.72
N GLU A 109 -5.56 2.64 -9.35
CA GLU A 109 -5.29 4.07 -9.48
C GLU A 109 -5.42 4.52 -10.95
N THR A 110 -5.23 3.62 -11.91
CA THR A 110 -5.45 3.93 -13.33
C THR A 110 -6.94 3.76 -13.69
N SER A 111 -7.50 4.73 -14.42
CA SER A 111 -8.87 4.69 -14.97
C SER A 111 -9.20 3.47 -15.82
N LEU A 112 -8.28 2.53 -16.05
CA LEU A 112 -8.46 1.36 -16.91
C LEU A 112 -9.54 0.40 -16.41
N THR A 113 -9.52 0.06 -15.13
CA THR A 113 -10.57 -0.77 -14.51
C THR A 113 -11.89 -0.04 -14.45
N LEU A 114 -11.85 1.27 -14.19
CA LEU A 114 -13.04 2.11 -14.27
C LEU A 114 -13.62 2.09 -15.68
N ASP A 115 -12.86 2.44 -16.71
CA ASP A 115 -13.29 2.49 -18.11
C ASP A 115 -13.77 1.11 -18.58
N PHE A 116 -13.12 0.02 -18.17
CA PHE A 116 -13.57 -1.34 -18.42
C PHE A 116 -14.94 -1.62 -17.76
N LEU A 117 -15.10 -1.31 -16.47
CA LEU A 117 -16.38 -1.43 -15.75
C LEU A 117 -17.47 -0.50 -16.30
N TYR A 118 -17.11 0.72 -16.73
CA TYR A 118 -18.01 1.73 -17.28
C TYR A 118 -18.49 1.35 -18.67
N SER A 119 -17.59 0.91 -19.55
CA SER A 119 -17.89 0.56 -20.94
C SER A 119 -18.86 -0.60 -21.07
N HIS A 120 -18.81 -1.57 -20.15
CA HIS A 120 -19.69 -2.74 -20.19
C HIS A 120 -21.01 -2.56 -19.44
N ASN A 121 -21.11 -1.62 -18.49
CA ASN A 121 -22.29 -1.53 -17.61
C ASN A 121 -23.20 -0.32 -17.87
N GLY A 122 -22.85 0.58 -18.80
CA GLY A 122 -23.69 1.51 -19.60
C GLY A 122 -24.68 2.47 -18.90
N ASN A 123 -25.36 2.06 -17.83
CA ASN A 123 -26.42 2.78 -17.12
C ASN A 123 -26.37 2.62 -15.58
N GLU A 124 -25.58 1.70 -15.00
CA GLU A 124 -25.43 1.52 -13.52
C GLU A 124 -24.29 2.38 -12.90
N ILE A 125 -23.78 3.30 -13.71
CA ILE A 125 -22.59 4.16 -13.63
C ILE A 125 -22.42 4.97 -12.33
N LYS A 126 -23.43 5.03 -11.46
CA LYS A 126 -23.33 5.79 -10.20
C LYS A 126 -22.49 5.09 -9.13
N TYR A 127 -22.48 3.76 -9.08
CA TYR A 127 -21.88 3.01 -7.97
C TYR A 127 -20.46 2.49 -8.27
N VAL A 128 -20.00 2.50 -9.52
CA VAL A 128 -18.68 1.96 -9.89
C VAL A 128 -17.54 2.80 -9.31
N MET A 129 -17.59 4.14 -9.44
CA MET A 129 -16.65 5.02 -8.73
C MET A 129 -16.73 4.79 -7.21
N ASP A 130 -17.95 4.70 -6.66
CA ASP A 130 -18.13 4.50 -5.22
C ASP A 130 -17.51 3.17 -4.76
N VAL A 131 -17.59 2.10 -5.56
CA VAL A 131 -16.95 0.80 -5.29
C VAL A 131 -15.43 0.93 -5.26
N GLN A 132 -14.83 1.61 -6.23
CA GLN A 132 -13.37 1.77 -6.29
C GLN A 132 -12.82 2.54 -5.08
N TYR A 133 -13.57 3.51 -4.55
CA TYR A 133 -13.14 4.29 -3.40
C TYR A 133 -13.56 3.69 -2.04
N ILE A 134 -14.72 3.02 -1.95
CA ILE A 134 -15.22 2.40 -0.72
C ILE A 134 -14.47 1.10 -0.42
N VAL A 135 -14.20 0.25 -1.41
CA VAL A 135 -13.60 -1.07 -1.19
C VAL A 135 -12.21 -0.97 -0.52
N PRO A 136 -11.31 -0.06 -0.93
CA PRO A 136 -10.04 0.16 -0.24
C PRO A 136 -10.16 0.57 1.23
N THR A 137 -11.32 1.07 1.66
CA THR A 137 -11.55 1.43 3.08
C THR A 137 -11.76 0.20 3.96
N GLY A 138 -12.16 -0.94 3.37
CA GLY A 138 -12.26 -2.23 4.06
C GLY A 138 -10.92 -2.94 4.23
N ILE A 139 -9.92 -2.61 3.39
CA ILE A 139 -8.60 -3.24 3.37
C ILE A 139 -7.93 -3.25 4.76
N PRO A 140 -7.92 -2.16 5.56
CA PRO A 140 -7.31 -2.15 6.88
C PRO A 140 -7.88 -3.20 7.82
N PHE A 141 -9.19 -3.40 7.82
CA PHE A 141 -9.83 -4.36 8.71
C PHE A 141 -9.39 -5.78 8.38
N VAL A 142 -9.37 -6.13 7.09
CA VAL A 142 -8.87 -7.42 6.61
C VAL A 142 -7.37 -7.56 6.91
N GLN A 143 -6.59 -6.49 6.73
CA GLN A 143 -5.17 -6.48 7.04
C GLN A 143 -4.89 -6.68 8.53
N PHE A 144 -5.67 -6.08 9.43
CA PHE A 144 -5.54 -6.29 10.86
C PHE A 144 -5.84 -7.75 11.24
N ILE A 145 -6.91 -8.33 10.70
CA ILE A 145 -7.27 -9.72 10.96
C ILE A 145 -6.18 -10.67 10.43
N ALA A 146 -5.74 -10.46 9.19
CA ALA A 146 -4.69 -11.27 8.57
C ALA A 146 -3.35 -11.12 9.32
N ALA A 147 -2.98 -9.90 9.71
CA ALA A 147 -1.78 -9.64 10.50
C ALA A 147 -1.83 -10.35 11.85
N PHE A 148 -2.97 -10.29 12.57
CA PHE A 148 -3.14 -10.96 13.85
C PHE A 148 -2.97 -12.49 13.73
N ILE A 149 -3.51 -13.09 12.67
CA ILE A 149 -3.35 -14.52 12.38
C ILE A 149 -1.87 -14.84 12.12
N VAL A 150 -1.21 -14.06 11.26
CA VAL A 150 0.21 -14.23 10.92
C VAL A 150 1.10 -14.07 12.16
N ASP A 151 0.87 -13.06 12.97
CA ASP A 151 1.63 -12.80 14.20
C ASP A 151 1.43 -13.91 15.23
N THR A 152 0.21 -14.46 15.32
CA THR A 152 -0.07 -15.64 16.15
C THR A 152 0.71 -16.87 15.68
N LEU A 153 0.79 -17.09 14.36
CA LEU A 153 1.56 -18.20 13.77
C LEU A 153 3.07 -18.03 14.01
N VAL A 154 3.59 -16.81 13.85
CA VAL A 154 4.98 -16.46 14.14
C VAL A 154 5.29 -16.65 15.63
N GLY A 155 4.39 -16.18 16.51
CA GLY A 155 4.54 -16.27 17.96
C GLY A 155 4.55 -17.70 18.50
N LYS A 156 3.77 -18.60 17.88
CA LYS A 156 3.76 -20.03 18.22
C LYS A 156 5.03 -20.78 17.79
N LYS A 157 5.89 -20.16 16.96
CA LYS A 157 7.16 -20.75 16.46
C LYS A 157 7.01 -22.14 15.81
N VAL A 158 5.82 -22.45 15.27
CA VAL A 158 5.54 -23.75 14.63
C VAL A 158 6.23 -23.85 13.27
N PHE A 159 6.28 -22.74 12.53
CA PHE A 159 6.91 -22.66 11.22
C PHE A 159 8.00 -21.59 11.21
N PRO A 160 9.04 -21.74 10.36
CA PRO A 160 10.00 -20.67 10.17
C PRO A 160 9.31 -19.46 9.54
N VAL A 161 9.71 -18.26 9.96
CA VAL A 161 9.12 -16.99 9.49
C VAL A 161 9.14 -16.91 7.96
N GLU A 162 10.23 -17.36 7.34
CA GLU A 162 10.37 -17.41 5.87
C GLU A 162 9.25 -18.19 5.17
N HIS A 163 8.83 -19.33 5.73
CA HIS A 163 7.75 -20.13 5.15
C HIS A 163 6.42 -19.40 5.24
N ILE A 164 6.14 -18.78 6.40
CA ILE A 164 4.93 -17.99 6.61
C ILE A 164 4.89 -16.82 5.60
N ARG A 165 6.00 -16.10 5.44
CA ARG A 165 6.13 -14.98 4.50
C ARG A 165 5.92 -15.43 3.05
N LYS A 166 6.57 -16.53 2.64
CA LYS A 166 6.43 -17.10 1.30
C LYS A 166 4.99 -17.55 1.02
N THR A 167 4.33 -18.20 1.98
CA THR A 167 2.93 -18.61 1.85
C THR A 167 2.00 -17.40 1.71
N CYS A 168 2.15 -16.37 2.54
CA CYS A 168 1.36 -15.15 2.43
C CYS A 168 1.56 -14.48 1.06
N ASN A 169 2.82 -14.36 0.62
CA ASN A 169 3.13 -13.80 -0.69
C ASN A 169 2.53 -14.62 -1.83
N SER A 170 2.61 -15.95 -1.77
CA SER A 170 1.99 -16.82 -2.78
C SER A 170 0.48 -16.68 -2.82
N ILE A 171 -0.20 -16.60 -1.67
CA ILE A 171 -1.66 -16.39 -1.61
C ILE A 171 -2.02 -15.04 -2.24
N GLY A 172 -1.28 -13.97 -1.90
CA GLY A 172 -1.51 -12.63 -2.44
C GLY A 172 -1.31 -12.56 -3.95
N CYS A 173 -0.17 -13.06 -4.46
CA CYS A 173 0.13 -12.99 -5.88
C CYS A 173 -0.74 -13.93 -6.73
N TRP A 174 -0.83 -15.22 -6.38
CA TRP A 174 -1.59 -16.18 -7.18
C TRP A 174 -3.09 -15.97 -7.04
N GLY A 175 -3.59 -15.70 -5.82
CA GLY A 175 -5.01 -15.42 -5.62
C GLY A 175 -5.43 -14.09 -6.25
N GLY A 176 -4.56 -13.08 -6.22
CA GLY A 176 -4.77 -11.84 -6.96
C GLY A 176 -4.82 -12.06 -8.47
N ALA A 177 -3.85 -12.78 -9.02
CA ALA A 177 -3.80 -13.10 -10.45
C ALA A 177 -5.02 -13.89 -10.92
N MET A 178 -5.45 -14.91 -10.16
CA MET A 178 -6.66 -15.68 -10.48
C MET A 178 -7.93 -14.80 -10.48
N SER A 179 -8.03 -13.87 -9.52
CA SER A 179 -9.17 -12.95 -9.42
C SER A 179 -9.26 -12.03 -10.65
N LEU A 180 -8.12 -11.53 -11.13
CA LEU A 180 -8.06 -10.71 -12.35
C LEU A 180 -8.27 -11.52 -13.63
N LEU A 181 -7.77 -12.75 -13.72
CA LEU A 181 -8.07 -13.60 -14.87
C LEU A 181 -9.57 -13.89 -14.99
N TRP A 182 -10.24 -14.08 -13.85
CA TRP A 182 -11.69 -14.28 -13.83
C TRP A 182 -12.46 -13.03 -14.23
N LEU A 183 -11.97 -11.85 -13.81
CA LEU A 183 -12.47 -10.54 -14.24
C LEU A 183 -12.47 -10.42 -15.77
N CYS A 184 -11.36 -10.80 -16.42
CA CYS A 184 -11.23 -10.73 -17.88
C CYS A 184 -12.15 -11.71 -18.64
N TYR A 185 -12.46 -12.88 -18.05
CA TYR A 185 -13.24 -13.92 -18.74
C TYR A 185 -14.75 -13.65 -18.70
N ASN A 186 -15.24 -12.96 -17.67
CA ASN A 186 -16.66 -12.65 -17.49
C ASN A 186 -16.88 -11.14 -17.45
N PRO A 187 -16.74 -10.43 -18.58
CA PRO A 187 -17.00 -9.00 -18.62
C PRO A 187 -18.49 -8.71 -18.40
N GLY A 188 -18.80 -7.82 -17.46
CA GLY A 188 -20.15 -7.30 -17.19
C GLY A 188 -20.80 -7.78 -15.88
N GLY A 189 -21.51 -6.84 -15.24
CA GLY A 189 -22.42 -7.08 -14.11
C GLY A 189 -21.74 -7.19 -12.73
N VAL A 190 -22.48 -7.74 -11.76
CA VAL A 190 -22.06 -7.83 -10.35
C VAL A 190 -20.83 -8.73 -10.15
N LEU A 191 -20.66 -9.75 -11.02
CA LEU A 191 -19.54 -10.69 -10.91
C LEU A 191 -18.20 -10.00 -11.15
N GLU A 192 -18.15 -9.03 -12.05
CA GLU A 192 -16.97 -8.23 -12.35
C GLU A 192 -16.52 -7.44 -11.11
N VAL A 193 -17.46 -6.71 -10.50
CA VAL A 193 -17.24 -5.97 -9.25
C VAL A 193 -16.77 -6.91 -8.13
N CYS A 194 -17.40 -8.07 -7.96
CA CYS A 194 -16.99 -9.06 -6.96
C CYS A 194 -15.55 -9.54 -7.17
N CYS A 195 -15.12 -9.78 -8.40
CA CYS A 195 -13.75 -10.21 -8.70
C CYS A 195 -12.72 -9.13 -8.41
N TYR A 196 -13.02 -7.88 -8.74
CA TYR A 196 -12.21 -6.73 -8.36
C TYR A 196 -12.08 -6.60 -6.84
N VAL A 197 -13.20 -6.73 -6.11
CA VAL A 197 -13.22 -6.69 -4.64
C VAL A 197 -12.38 -7.82 -4.04
N MET A 198 -12.50 -9.04 -4.57
CA MET A 198 -11.68 -10.18 -4.13
C MET A 198 -10.19 -9.93 -4.37
N PHE A 199 -9.82 -9.38 -5.54
CA PHE A 199 -8.44 -8.99 -5.83
C PHE A 199 -7.89 -8.02 -4.77
N GLN A 200 -8.64 -6.98 -4.41
CA GLN A 200 -8.22 -6.00 -3.39
C GLN A 200 -7.95 -6.64 -2.04
N PHE A 201 -8.85 -7.52 -1.58
CA PHE A 201 -8.72 -8.16 -0.27
C PHE A 201 -7.63 -9.23 -0.22
N ILE A 202 -7.44 -10.01 -1.28
CA ILE A 202 -6.39 -11.02 -1.34
C ILE A 202 -5.00 -10.37 -1.42
N SER A 203 -4.89 -9.23 -2.11
CA SER A 203 -3.65 -8.47 -2.26
C SER A 203 -3.03 -8.04 -0.92
N VAL A 204 -3.82 -7.98 0.16
CA VAL A 204 -3.36 -7.69 1.52
C VAL A 204 -2.31 -8.68 2.02
N PHE A 205 -2.39 -9.95 1.61
CA PHE A 205 -1.43 -10.97 2.02
C PHE A 205 -0.02 -10.72 1.46
N THR A 206 0.09 -10.03 0.32
CA THR A 206 1.40 -9.63 -0.24
C THR A 206 2.11 -8.65 0.69
N CYS A 207 1.40 -7.66 1.25
CA CYS A 207 1.98 -6.74 2.24
C CYS A 207 2.54 -7.46 3.47
N LEU A 208 1.86 -8.51 3.94
CA LEU A 208 2.31 -9.31 5.08
C LEU A 208 3.46 -10.27 4.72
N GLY A 209 3.62 -10.61 3.45
CA GLY A 209 4.68 -11.46 2.93
C GLY A 209 5.93 -10.68 2.55
N SER A 210 5.87 -9.94 1.44
CA SER A 210 7.02 -9.26 0.84
C SER A 210 7.39 -7.97 1.55
N SER A 211 6.44 -7.09 1.91
CA SER A 211 6.80 -5.80 2.53
C SER A 211 7.46 -5.94 3.91
N LEU A 212 7.19 -7.03 4.62
CA LEU A 212 7.87 -7.33 5.89
C LEU A 212 9.21 -8.05 5.71
N ALA A 213 9.43 -8.71 4.56
CA ALA A 213 10.68 -9.42 4.29
C ALA A 213 11.90 -8.47 4.20
N TYR A 214 11.73 -7.17 3.90
CA TYR A 214 12.83 -6.20 3.93
C TYR A 214 13.51 -6.13 5.31
N TYR A 215 12.72 -6.21 6.38
CA TYR A 215 13.21 -6.20 7.75
C TYR A 215 13.90 -7.51 8.15
N ASP A 216 13.51 -8.61 7.50
CA ASP A 216 14.11 -9.93 7.70
C ASP A 216 15.48 -10.02 7.01
N PHE A 217 15.67 -9.39 5.85
CA PHE A 217 16.96 -9.33 5.14
C PHE A 217 17.99 -8.42 5.83
N THR A 218 17.62 -7.17 6.10
CA THR A 218 18.53 -6.21 6.77
C THR A 218 17.73 -5.25 7.62
N ARG A 219 18.05 -5.14 8.92
CA ARG A 219 17.37 -4.15 9.78
C ARG A 219 17.85 -2.73 9.50
N ASP A 220 19.16 -2.55 9.31
CA ASP A 220 19.79 -1.23 9.21
C ASP A 220 19.54 -0.54 7.86
N TYR A 221 19.44 -1.32 6.78
CA TYR A 221 19.25 -0.81 5.41
C TYR A 221 17.87 -1.12 4.83
N SER A 222 16.93 -1.64 5.64
CA SER A 222 15.57 -1.97 5.20
C SER A 222 14.89 -0.80 4.50
N GLY A 223 14.96 0.40 5.08
CA GLY A 223 14.38 1.62 4.49
C GLY A 223 15.00 2.01 3.15
N LEU A 224 16.33 1.88 3.00
CA LEU A 224 17.01 2.14 1.73
C LEU A 224 16.58 1.14 0.65
N ILE A 225 16.54 -0.15 0.99
CA ILE A 225 16.15 -1.21 0.06
C ILE A 225 14.68 -1.05 -0.35
N HIS A 226 13.79 -0.75 0.60
CA HIS A 226 12.39 -0.48 0.33
C HIS A 226 12.23 0.72 -0.61
N GLY A 227 12.96 1.82 -0.36
CA GLY A 227 12.94 2.98 -1.26
C GLY A 227 13.44 2.69 -2.68
N ILE A 228 14.50 1.88 -2.82
CA ILE A 228 14.97 1.41 -4.13
C ILE A 228 13.89 0.58 -4.83
N ASN A 229 13.25 -0.33 -4.09
CA ASN A 229 12.17 -1.13 -4.64
C ASN A 229 11.02 -0.28 -5.15
N ASP A 230 10.56 0.69 -4.35
CA ASP A 230 9.43 1.54 -4.73
C ASP A 230 9.78 2.36 -5.97
N PHE A 231 11.00 2.91 -6.03
CA PHE A 231 11.49 3.60 -7.21
C PHE A 231 11.45 2.71 -8.45
N ILE A 232 11.96 1.48 -8.39
CA ILE A 232 11.91 0.52 -9.50
C ILE A 232 10.46 0.20 -9.88
N SER A 233 9.57 0.08 -8.88
CA SER A 233 8.17 -0.28 -9.07
C SER A 233 7.36 0.84 -9.75
N PHE A 234 7.72 2.11 -9.53
CA PHE A 234 7.03 3.26 -10.13
C PHE A 234 7.47 3.57 -11.57
N ILE A 235 8.67 3.15 -11.99
CA ILE A 235 9.16 3.42 -13.36
C ILE A 235 8.18 2.87 -14.43
N PRO A 236 7.75 1.59 -14.39
CA PRO A 236 6.79 1.08 -15.36
C PRO A 236 5.47 1.84 -15.36
N LEU A 237 4.96 2.25 -14.20
CA LEU A 237 3.70 3.00 -14.09
C LEU A 237 3.80 4.35 -14.82
N ALA A 238 4.89 5.09 -14.62
CA ALA A 238 5.08 6.40 -15.24
C ALA A 238 5.16 6.36 -16.78
N PHE A 239 5.73 5.29 -17.35
CA PHE A 239 5.94 5.19 -18.80
C PHE A 239 4.82 4.41 -19.52
N PHE A 240 4.25 3.38 -18.91
CA PHE A 240 3.27 2.51 -19.58
C PHE A 240 1.83 3.02 -19.48
N ILE A 241 1.44 3.75 -18.43
CA ILE A 241 0.07 4.31 -18.32
C ILE A 241 -0.23 5.25 -19.51
N PRO A 242 0.62 6.23 -19.85
CA PRO A 242 0.38 7.10 -21.00
C PRO A 242 0.43 6.35 -22.34
N LEU A 243 1.19 5.26 -22.41
CA LEU A 243 1.35 4.45 -23.63
C LEU A 243 0.14 3.54 -23.90
N MET A 244 -0.51 3.06 -22.83
CA MET A 244 -1.69 2.19 -22.90
C MET A 244 -2.98 2.98 -22.99
N SER A 245 -3.03 4.21 -22.47
CA SER A 245 -4.18 5.13 -22.61
C SER A 245 -4.74 5.21 -24.05
N PRO A 246 -3.94 5.30 -25.13
CA PRO A 246 -4.47 5.32 -26.50
C PRO A 246 -4.91 3.94 -27.06
N VAL A 247 -4.57 2.83 -26.39
CA VAL A 247 -5.00 1.46 -26.79
C VAL A 247 -6.40 1.16 -26.27
N PHE A 248 -6.81 1.80 -25.19
CA PHE A 248 -8.19 1.77 -24.71
C PHE A 248 -8.94 2.93 -25.38
N PRO A 249 -10.14 2.70 -25.96
CA PRO A 249 -10.84 3.74 -26.69
C PRO A 249 -11.18 4.91 -25.76
N ASN A 250 -10.54 6.07 -25.99
CA ASN A 250 -10.96 7.34 -25.45
C ASN A 250 -12.39 7.62 -25.92
N ASN A 251 -13.40 7.35 -25.09
CA ASN A 251 -14.64 8.07 -25.21
C ASN A 251 -14.41 9.44 -24.56
N ASP A 252 -14.02 10.42 -25.37
CA ASP A 252 -13.76 11.82 -25.01
C ASP A 252 -14.99 12.58 -24.42
N SER A 253 -16.05 11.89 -24.00
CA SER A 253 -17.28 12.50 -23.47
C SER A 253 -17.30 12.70 -21.95
N THR A 254 -16.39 12.10 -21.19
CA THR A 254 -16.51 12.04 -19.71
C THR A 254 -16.13 13.33 -18.98
N PHE A 255 -15.40 14.26 -19.61
CA PHE A 255 -15.02 15.53 -18.98
C PHE A 255 -15.91 16.73 -19.36
N SER A 256 -16.77 16.59 -20.39
CA SER A 256 -17.68 17.67 -20.81
C SER A 256 -19.02 17.67 -20.08
N GLU A 257 -19.36 16.62 -19.31
CA GLU A 257 -20.65 16.52 -18.60
C GLU A 257 -20.58 16.90 -17.10
N ILE A 258 -19.41 17.33 -16.60
CA ILE A 258 -19.22 17.73 -15.19
C ILE A 258 -18.99 19.25 -15.04
N SER A 259 -19.12 20.04 -16.11
CA SER A 259 -19.20 21.51 -16.05
C SER A 259 -20.63 22.02 -16.20
#